data_AF-A0A3B9VIR3-F1
#
_entry.id   AF-A0A3B9VIR3-F1
#
_cell.length_a   1.000
_cell.length_b   1.000
_cell.length_c   1.000
_cell.angle_alpha   90.00
_cell.angle_beta   90.00
_cell.angle_gamma   90.00
#
_symmetry.space_group_name_H-M   'P 1'
#
loop_
_entity.id
_entity.type
_entity.pdbx_description
1 polymer ?
#
loop_
_entity_poly.entity_id
_entity_poly.type
_entity_poly.pdbx_seq_one_letter_code
_entity_poly.pdbx_strand_id
1 'polypeptide(L)'
;DTWEFVVIRHGKLAASATAKNDNYKEVVESLKLTAEVVIDNGEILPASHHEEVEVLLRYLNQEGIRIVEVDGIWALPTFGSAAARSEIEKVRAQVGANSYKEDFANSVDRFAQRSTN
;
A
#
# COMPACT_ATOMS: atom_id res chain seq x y z
N ASP A 1 -21.26 18.67 16.41
CA ASP A 1 -19.99 18.14 15.90
C ASP A 1 -20.14 17.66 14.48
N THR A 2 -19.18 18.03 13.63
CA THR A 2 -19.11 17.65 12.21
C THR A 2 -18.09 16.52 12.06
N TRP A 3 -18.42 15.49 11.29
CA TRP A 3 -17.57 14.36 10.97
C TRP A 3 -17.23 14.35 9.47
N GLU A 4 -16.07 13.80 9.14
CA GLU A 4 -15.71 13.44 7.78
C GLU A 4 -15.99 11.95 7.55
N PHE A 5 -16.56 11.64 6.41
CA PHE A 5 -16.93 10.30 5.97
C PHE A 5 -16.19 9.99 4.69
N VAL A 6 -15.56 8.82 4.63
CA VAL A 6 -14.87 8.34 3.43
C VAL A 6 -15.44 6.99 3.01
N VAL A 7 -15.57 6.79 1.70
CA VAL A 7 -15.92 5.50 1.12
C VAL A 7 -14.67 4.93 0.49
N ILE A 8 -14.24 3.77 0.98
CA ILE A 8 -13.09 3.03 0.45
C ILE A 8 -13.62 1.77 -0.23
N ARG A 9 -13.20 1.52 -1.46
CA ARG A 9 -13.56 0.32 -2.24
C ARG A 9 -12.30 -0.35 -2.77
N HIS A 10 -12.10 -1.61 -2.41
CA HIS A 10 -10.97 -2.43 -2.87
C HIS A 10 -9.59 -1.74 -2.77
N GLY A 11 -9.36 -0.98 -1.69
CA GLY A 11 -8.09 -0.26 -1.47
C GLY A 11 -7.98 1.09 -2.18
N LYS A 12 -9.08 1.59 -2.77
CA LYS A 12 -9.18 2.91 -3.40
C LYS A 12 -10.09 3.85 -2.63
N LEU A 13 -9.72 5.13 -2.52
CA LEU A 13 -10.62 6.17 -2.02
C LEU A 13 -11.67 6.51 -3.10
N ALA A 14 -12.91 6.06 -2.91
CA ALA A 14 -13.98 6.21 -3.89
C ALA A 14 -14.80 7.49 -3.70
N ALA A 15 -14.88 8.02 -2.48
CA ALA A 15 -15.52 9.31 -2.18
C ALA A 15 -15.16 9.83 -0.78
N SER A 16 -15.39 11.12 -0.55
CA SER A 16 -15.39 11.76 0.78
C SER A 16 -16.50 12.79 0.88
N ALA A 17 -17.06 12.98 2.08
CA ALA A 17 -17.96 14.08 2.41
C ALA A 17 -17.87 14.45 3.89
N THR A 18 -18.41 15.60 4.24
CA THR A 18 -18.58 16.00 5.65
C THR A 18 -20.05 16.09 5.99
N ALA A 19 -20.41 15.65 7.19
CA ALA A 19 -21.79 15.74 7.69
C ALA A 19 -21.81 16.06 9.17
N LYS A 20 -22.91 16.62 9.64
CA LYS A 20 -23.15 16.78 11.08
C LYS A 20 -23.72 15.48 11.62
N ASN A 21 -23.61 15.29 12.93
CA ASN A 21 -24.15 14.10 13.60
C ASN A 21 -25.68 13.94 13.46
N ASP A 22 -26.42 15.00 13.10
CA ASP A 22 -27.88 14.98 12.96
C ASP A 22 -28.35 14.40 11.62
N ASN A 23 -27.55 14.51 10.56
CA ASN A 23 -27.92 14.12 9.19
C ASN A 23 -26.93 13.13 8.53
N TYR A 24 -26.10 12.47 9.35
CA TYR A 24 -25.01 11.66 8.82
C TYR A 24 -25.50 10.45 8.01
N LYS A 25 -26.67 9.89 8.33
CA LYS A 25 -27.18 8.69 7.65
C LYS A 25 -27.54 9.00 6.20
N GLU A 26 -28.27 10.09 5.98
CA GLU A 26 -28.67 10.55 4.65
C GLU A 26 -27.45 10.91 3.80
N VAL A 27 -26.44 11.55 4.41
CA VAL A 27 -25.18 11.86 3.72
C VAL A 27 -24.41 10.60 3.37
N VAL A 28 -24.30 9.61 4.28
CA VAL A 28 -23.62 8.34 4.02
C VAL A 28 -24.30 7.57 2.88
N GLU A 29 -25.64 7.49 2.86
CA GLU A 29 -26.36 6.85 1.76
C GLU A 29 -26.11 7.55 0.42
N SER A 30 -26.23 8.88 0.38
CA SER A 30 -25.95 9.67 -0.82
C SER A 30 -24.49 9.53 -1.29
N LEU A 31 -23.55 9.49 -0.35
CA LEU A 31 -22.13 9.31 -0.62
C LEU A 31 -21.86 7.92 -1.22
N LYS A 32 -22.49 6.86 -0.71
CA LYS A 32 -22.37 5.51 -1.27
C LYS A 32 -22.89 5.42 -2.70
N LEU A 33 -23.98 6.12 -3.02
CA LEU A 33 -24.60 6.13 -4.35
C LEU A 33 -23.76 6.90 -5.38
N THR A 34 -23.08 7.96 -4.95
CA THR A 34 -22.27 8.82 -5.83
C THR A 34 -20.79 8.45 -5.88
N ALA A 35 -20.33 7.61 -4.96
CA ALA A 35 -18.95 7.13 -4.93
C ALA A 35 -18.56 6.41 -6.22
N GLU A 36 -17.27 6.52 -6.57
CA GLU A 36 -16.70 5.84 -7.73
C GLU A 36 -17.05 4.34 -7.71
N VAL A 37 -17.56 3.85 -8.84
CA VAL A 37 -17.78 2.43 -9.05
C VAL A 37 -16.44 1.78 -9.37
N VAL A 38 -15.94 1.00 -8.41
CA VAL A 38 -14.70 0.25 -8.50
C VAL A 38 -15.03 -1.22 -8.71
N ILE A 39 -14.49 -1.82 -9.77
CA ILE A 39 -14.72 -3.23 -10.12
C ILE A 39 -13.57 -4.07 -9.56
N ASP A 40 -13.89 -5.08 -8.76
CA ASP A 40 -12.93 -6.08 -8.34
C ASP A 40 -12.59 -7.02 -9.50
N ASN A 41 -11.30 -7.13 -9.83
CA ASN A 41 -10.81 -8.05 -10.86
C ASN A 41 -10.26 -9.37 -10.26
N GLY A 42 -10.28 -9.54 -8.93
CA GLY A 42 -9.78 -10.72 -8.24
C GLY A 42 -8.25 -10.84 -8.17
N GLU A 43 -7.51 -9.84 -8.64
CA GLU A 43 -6.05 -9.81 -8.59
C GLU A 43 -5.53 -9.13 -7.32
N ILE A 44 -4.21 -9.18 -7.14
CA ILE A 44 -3.53 -8.44 -6.06
C ILE A 44 -3.60 -6.95 -6.42
N LEU A 45 -4.23 -6.16 -5.55
CA LEU A 45 -4.50 -4.72 -5.74
C LEU A 45 -5.47 -4.46 -6.93
N PRO A 46 -6.73 -4.88 -6.81
CA PRO A 46 -7.66 -4.93 -7.95
C PRO A 46 -8.10 -3.56 -8.48
N ALA A 47 -7.85 -2.47 -7.73
CA ALA A 47 -8.43 -1.16 -8.01
C ALA A 47 -7.50 0.05 -7.81
N SER A 48 -6.39 -0.13 -7.09
CA SER A 48 -5.48 0.95 -6.71
C SER A 48 -4.04 0.47 -6.68
N HIS A 49 -3.09 1.42 -6.61
CA HIS A 49 -1.68 1.08 -6.43
C HIS A 49 -1.35 0.84 -4.96
N HIS A 50 -0.25 0.13 -4.69
CA HIS A 50 0.15 -0.20 -3.31
C HIS A 50 0.33 1.07 -2.45
N GLU A 51 0.83 2.15 -3.03
CA GLU A 51 1.06 3.42 -2.34
C GLU A 51 -0.23 4.00 -1.76
N GLU A 52 -1.33 3.94 -2.53
CA GLU A 52 -2.65 4.40 -2.08
C GLU A 52 -3.19 3.49 -0.96
N VAL A 53 -3.08 2.18 -1.13
CA VAL A 53 -3.50 1.22 -0.10
C VAL A 53 -2.75 1.46 1.21
N GLU A 54 -1.45 1.72 1.15
CA GLU A 54 -0.65 2.02 2.32
C GLU A 54 -1.06 3.34 2.99
N VAL A 55 -1.40 4.37 2.22
CA VAL A 55 -1.94 5.65 2.74
C VAL A 55 -3.26 5.40 3.48
N LEU A 56 -4.20 4.69 2.86
CA LEU A 56 -5.50 4.39 3.44
C LEU A 56 -5.36 3.50 4.67
N LEU A 57 -4.50 2.48 4.63
CA LEU A 57 -4.24 1.62 5.78
C LEU A 57 -3.64 2.42 6.95
N ARG A 58 -2.71 3.36 6.69
CA ARG A 58 -2.20 4.25 7.74
C ARG A 58 -3.29 5.16 8.29
N TYR A 59 -4.13 5.73 7.42
CA TYR A 59 -5.27 6.56 7.82
C TYR A 59 -6.23 5.78 8.74
N LEU A 60 -6.62 4.57 8.35
CA LEU A 60 -7.55 3.72 9.11
C LEU A 60 -7.01 3.27 10.47
N ASN A 61 -5.69 3.27 10.67
CA ASN A 61 -5.05 2.96 11.94
C ASN A 61 -4.90 4.17 12.87
N GLN A 62 -5.32 5.37 12.45
CA GLN A 62 -5.28 6.55 13.31
C GLN A 62 -6.36 6.50 14.40
N GLU A 63 -6.04 7.08 15.55
CA GLU A 63 -7.02 7.26 16.62
C GLU A 63 -8.17 8.17 16.16
N GLY A 64 -9.40 7.86 16.60
CA GLY A 64 -10.60 8.63 16.26
C GLY A 64 -11.33 8.17 15.01
N ILE A 65 -10.74 7.26 14.21
CA ILE A 65 -11.43 6.60 13.09
C ILE A 65 -12.49 5.64 13.62
N ARG A 66 -13.67 5.65 12.99
CA ARG A 66 -14.77 4.75 13.31
C ARG A 66 -15.32 4.14 12.02
N ILE A 67 -15.56 2.83 12.05
CA ILE A 67 -16.20 2.12 10.96
C ILE A 67 -17.72 2.33 11.08
N VAL A 68 -18.33 2.87 10.02
CA VAL A 68 -19.79 3.07 9.93
C VAL A 68 -20.46 1.83 9.35
N GLU A 69 -19.91 1.30 8.26
CA GLU A 69 -20.44 0.15 7.54
C GLU A 69 -19.29 -0.59 6.85
N VAL A 70 -19.44 -1.91 6.71
CA VAL A 70 -18.58 -2.76 5.89
C VAL A 70 -19.49 -3.57 4.99
N ASP A 71 -19.26 -3.50 3.68
CA ASP A 71 -19.84 -4.43 2.71
C ASP A 71 -18.88 -5.62 2.52
N GLY A 72 -19.38 -6.84 2.67
CA GLY A 72 -18.56 -8.05 2.66
C GLY A 72 -17.77 -8.28 3.95
N ILE A 73 -16.49 -8.63 3.82
CA ILE A 73 -15.63 -9.04 4.93
C ILE A 73 -14.50 -8.04 5.12
N TRP A 74 -14.39 -7.49 6.33
CA TRP A 74 -13.20 -6.76 6.76
C TRP A 74 -12.15 -7.76 7.26
N ALA A 75 -11.01 -7.82 6.59
CA ALA A 75 -9.90 -8.67 6.99
C ALA A 75 -8.57 -7.91 6.92
N LEU A 76 -7.68 -8.18 7.88
CA LEU A 76 -6.27 -7.80 7.80
C LEU A 76 -5.40 -9.05 7.89
N PRO A 77 -4.32 -9.15 7.09
CA PRO A 77 -3.39 -10.26 7.19
C PRO A 77 -2.72 -10.24 8.57
N THR A 78 -2.87 -11.33 9.33
CA THR A 78 -2.36 -11.45 10.71
C THR A 78 -0.84 -11.29 10.79
N PHE A 79 -0.11 -11.68 9.74
CA PHE A 79 1.36 -11.66 9.70
C PHE A 79 1.93 -10.61 8.73
N GLY A 80 1.06 -9.80 8.12
CA GLY A 80 1.46 -8.81 7.11
C GLY A 80 2.37 -9.41 6.01
N SER A 81 3.26 -8.59 5.48
CA SER A 81 4.26 -8.97 4.46
C SER A 81 5.60 -9.43 5.03
N ALA A 82 5.68 -9.74 6.34
CA ALA A 82 6.93 -10.07 7.01
C ALA A 82 7.67 -11.27 6.37
N ALA A 83 6.92 -12.29 5.94
CA ALA A 83 7.49 -13.45 5.24
C ALA A 83 8.12 -13.06 3.90
N ALA A 84 7.43 -12.27 3.07
CA ALA A 84 7.96 -11.77 1.81
C ALA A 84 9.19 -10.87 2.02
N ARG A 85 9.19 -10.06 3.09
CA ARG A 85 10.32 -9.21 3.46
C ARG A 85 11.56 -10.03 3.82
N SER A 86 11.40 -11.13 4.57
CA SER A 86 12.49 -12.05 4.90
C SER A 86 13.11 -12.68 3.65
N GLU A 87 12.30 -13.11 2.68
CA GLU A 87 12.81 -13.64 1.40
C GLU A 87 13.56 -12.59 0.58
N ILE A 88 13.01 -11.36 0.48
CA ILE A 88 13.68 -10.25 -0.20
C ILE A 88 15.02 -9.92 0.47
N GLU A 89 15.10 -9.99 1.80
CA GLU A 89 16.32 -9.71 2.55
C GLU A 89 17.42 -10.74 2.29
N LYS A 90 17.05 -12.03 2.14
CA LYS A 90 17.98 -13.08 1.68
C LYS A 90 18.51 -12.78 0.28
N VAL A 91 17.63 -12.40 -0.64
CA VAL A 91 18.02 -12.03 -2.02
C VAL A 91 18.95 -10.82 -2.01
N ARG A 92 18.63 -9.77 -1.24
CA ARG A 92 19.49 -8.58 -1.10
C ARG A 92 20.87 -8.94 -0.55
N ALA A 93 20.95 -9.80 0.47
CA ALA A 93 22.23 -10.26 1.03
C ALA A 93 23.06 -11.01 -0.02
N GLN A 94 22.42 -11.86 -0.83
CA GLN A 94 23.08 -12.60 -1.91
C GLN A 94 23.60 -11.67 -3.02
N VAL A 95 22.80 -10.67 -3.42
CA VAL A 95 23.21 -9.66 -4.41
C VAL A 95 24.39 -8.84 -3.87
N GLY A 96 24.35 -8.41 -2.61
CA GLY A 96 25.45 -7.71 -1.97
C GLY A 96 26.75 -8.53 -1.93
N ALA A 97 26.65 -9.84 -1.66
CA ALA A 97 27.80 -10.75 -1.68
C ALA A 97 28.38 -10.94 -3.10
N ASN A 98 27.54 -10.89 -4.14
CA ASN A 98 27.99 -10.97 -5.53
C ASN A 98 28.65 -9.67 -6.01
N SER A 99 28.19 -8.51 -5.54
CA SER A 99 28.82 -7.21 -5.82
C SER A 99 30.31 -7.20 -5.48
N TYR A 100 30.71 -7.81 -4.35
CA TYR A 100 32.12 -7.94 -3.98
C TYR A 100 32.96 -8.69 -5.04
N LYS A 101 32.41 -9.76 -5.65
CA LYS A 101 33.10 -10.51 -6.69
C LYS A 101 33.26 -9.69 -7.97
N GLU A 102 32.25 -8.93 -8.32
CA GLU A 102 32.27 -8.03 -9.48
C GLU A 102 33.24 -6.86 -9.27
N ASP A 103 33.25 -6.24 -8.09
CA ASP A 103 34.20 -5.19 -7.73
C ASP A 103 35.65 -5.69 -7.74
N PHE A 104 35.87 -6.90 -7.24
CA PHE A 104 37.17 -7.57 -7.30
C PHE A 104 37.60 -7.79 -8.75
N ALA A 105 36.75 -8.40 -9.58
CA ALA A 105 37.03 -8.61 -11.01
C ALA A 105 37.36 -7.29 -11.73
N ASN A 106 36.52 -6.27 -11.54
CA ASN A 106 36.70 -4.93 -12.11
C ASN A 106 37.94 -4.20 -11.58
N SER A 107 38.46 -4.56 -10.40
CA SER A 107 39.71 -4.00 -9.88
C SER A 107 40.93 -4.54 -10.63
N VAL A 108 40.95 -5.84 -10.93
CA VAL A 108 42.04 -6.50 -11.65
C VAL A 108 42.15 -5.97 -13.08
N ASP A 109 41.02 -5.79 -13.76
CA ASP A 109 40.98 -5.20 -15.10
C ASP A 109 41.49 -3.75 -15.10
N ARG A 110 41.14 -2.96 -14.08
CA ARG A 110 41.65 -1.60 -13.90
C ARG A 110 43.16 -1.55 -13.65
N PHE A 111 43.73 -2.54 -12.94
CA PHE A 111 45.18 -2.64 -12.75
C PHE A 111 45.89 -3.03 -14.04
N ALA A 112 45.34 -3.96 -14.83
CA ALA A 112 45.89 -4.36 -16.11
C ALA A 112 45.97 -3.18 -17.10
N GLN A 113 44.90 -2.37 -17.18
CA GLN A 113 44.84 -1.17 -18.03
C GLN A 113 45.84 -0.07 -17.61
N ARG A 114 46.19 0.03 -16.32
CA ARG A 114 47.19 0.99 -15.83
C ARG A 114 48.62 0.60 -16.14
N SER A 115 48.91 -0.69 -16.35
CA SER A 115 50.25 -1.19 -16.65
C SER A 115 50.64 -1.03 -18.12
N THR A 116 49.68 -0.76 -19.00
CA THR A 116 49.88 -0.66 -20.46
C THR A 116 50.01 0.78 -20.98
N ASN A 117 49.92 1.78 -20.10
CA ASN A 117 50.20 3.20 -20.36
C ASN A 117 51.55 3.60 -19.75
#